data_AF-A0A2Z6SN86-F1
#
_entry.id   AF-A0A2Z6SN86-F1
#
_cell.length_a   1.000
_cell.length_b   1.000
_cell.length_c   1.000
_cell.angle_alpha   90.00
_cell.angle_beta   90.00
_cell.angle_gamma   90.00
#
_symmetry.space_group_name_H-M   'P 1'
#
loop_
_entity.id
_entity.type
_entity.pdbx_description
1 polymer ?
#
loop_
_entity_poly.entity_id
_entity_poly.type
_entity_poly.pdbx_seq_one_letter_code
_entity_poly.pdbx_strand_id
1 'polypeptide(L)'
;MSLEAINESANLLLQTTLNANIGFTEIFTNKEKYIFTCKEEEILNLATRLELLKKQIRVLQYTLQRKICLEHFESSDLDGENVETSLEERNKEKKSVYAALNTKNRVKDKATENTEAGRVIMASLFSEGNKTSYESCLNEMINQRDILVSGFLKSHQELLGTQYELINLKKTVIVRHIENRILMKQINEFISKPITKYYENPENNQAEILQLKVNLTNARSKREIVRNVLQGLILESGVEWADDEHLLNLMLVIGEEL
;
A
#
# COMPACT_ATOMS: atom_id res chain seq x y z
N MET A 1 -26.55 -1.48 18.36
CA MET A 1 -27.58 -0.87 19.23
C MET A 1 -28.83 -1.71 19.10
N SER A 2 -29.23 -2.40 20.17
CA SER A 2 -30.47 -3.20 20.18
C SER A 2 -31.69 -2.28 20.13
N LEU A 3 -32.78 -2.74 19.51
CA LEU A 3 -34.05 -2.01 19.43
C LEU A 3 -34.60 -1.66 20.83
N GLU A 4 -34.30 -2.51 21.83
CA GLU A 4 -34.61 -2.28 23.24
C GLU A 4 -33.95 -1.02 23.80
N ALA A 5 -32.67 -0.79 23.52
CA ALA A 5 -31.97 0.38 24.02
C ALA A 5 -32.56 1.69 23.46
N ILE A 6 -33.05 1.66 22.22
CA ILE A 6 -33.75 2.79 21.59
C ILE A 6 -35.12 3.00 22.24
N ASN A 7 -35.86 1.93 22.51
CA ASN A 7 -37.16 2.00 23.17
C ASN A 7 -37.06 2.50 24.63
N GLU A 8 -36.05 2.05 25.37
CA GLU A 8 -35.77 2.55 26.72
C GLU A 8 -35.41 4.03 26.71
N SER A 9 -34.54 4.44 25.78
CA SER A 9 -34.15 5.85 25.63
C SER A 9 -35.33 6.74 25.24
N ALA A 10 -36.21 6.26 24.35
CA ALA A 10 -37.42 6.97 23.94
C ALA A 10 -38.44 7.09 25.08
N ASN A 11 -38.63 6.03 25.87
CA ASN A 11 -39.48 6.06 27.06
C ASN A 11 -38.96 7.01 28.14
N LEU A 12 -37.63 7.09 28.31
CA LEU A 12 -37.00 7.98 29.28
C LEU A 12 -37.18 9.46 28.85
N LEU A 13 -37.02 9.75 27.56
CA LEU A 13 -37.28 11.07 26.99
C LEU A 13 -38.75 11.48 27.12
N LEU A 14 -39.69 10.55 26.86
CA LEU A 14 -41.12 10.77 27.05
C LEU A 14 -41.46 11.07 28.51
N GLN A 15 -40.85 10.39 29.49
CA GLN A 15 -41.07 10.69 30.90
C GLN A 15 -40.53 12.07 31.31
N THR A 16 -39.39 12.48 30.76
CA THR A 16 -38.83 13.81 31.05
C THR A 16 -39.63 14.96 30.46
N THR A 17 -40.32 14.75 29.33
CA THR A 17 -41.18 15.78 28.72
C THR A 17 -42.59 15.81 29.32
N LEU A 18 -43.07 14.71 29.91
CA LEU A 18 -44.38 14.62 30.57
C LEU A 18 -44.47 15.41 31.89
N ASN A 19 -43.35 15.67 32.57
CA ASN A 19 -43.30 16.39 33.84
C ASN A 19 -42.64 17.78 33.74
N ALA A 20 -42.67 18.40 32.56
CA ALA A 20 -42.10 19.73 32.37
C ALA A 20 -43.06 20.82 32.83
N ASN A 21 -42.74 21.49 33.94
CA ASN A 21 -43.36 22.75 34.32
C ASN A 21 -42.85 23.88 33.40
N ILE A 22 -43.68 24.30 32.46
CA ILE A 22 -43.44 25.52 31.66
C ILE A 22 -44.28 26.64 32.30
N GLY A 23 -43.66 27.42 33.19
CA GLY A 23 -44.32 28.54 33.87
C GLY A 23 -45.33 28.12 34.95
N PHE A 24 -46.52 28.74 34.95
CA PHE A 24 -47.56 28.60 36.00
C PHE A 24 -48.68 27.60 35.68
N THR A 25 -48.51 26.76 34.66
CA THR A 25 -49.51 25.77 34.23
C THR A 25 -48.95 24.36 34.30
N GLU A 26 -49.45 23.58 35.25
CA GLU A 26 -49.21 22.14 35.33
C GLU A 26 -49.97 21.44 34.20
N ILE A 27 -49.23 20.89 33.22
CA ILE A 27 -49.82 20.08 32.17
C ILE A 27 -49.98 18.66 32.70
N PHE A 28 -51.17 18.34 33.20
CA PHE A 28 -51.55 16.96 33.47
C PHE A 28 -51.99 16.29 32.16
N THR A 29 -51.06 15.63 31.46
CA THR A 29 -51.44 14.71 30.39
C THR A 29 -51.93 13.40 31.02
N ASN A 30 -53.26 13.24 31.00
CA ASN A 30 -53.93 12.03 31.46
C ASN A 30 -53.41 10.83 30.64
N LYS A 31 -52.79 9.84 31.30
CA LYS A 31 -52.13 8.68 30.66
C LYS A 31 -53.04 7.83 29.77
N GLU A 32 -54.35 8.09 29.78
CA GLU A 32 -55.35 7.33 29.02
C GLU A 32 -55.85 8.02 27.73
N LYS A 33 -55.42 9.26 27.44
CA LYS A 33 -55.72 9.88 26.14
C LYS A 33 -54.56 9.65 25.19
N TYR A 34 -54.75 8.68 24.30
CA TYR A 34 -53.92 8.48 23.11
C TYR A 34 -53.65 9.84 22.44
N ILE A 35 -52.38 10.10 22.14
CA ILE A 35 -51.86 11.34 21.56
C ILE A 35 -52.39 11.55 20.12
N PHE A 36 -52.99 10.53 19.53
CA PHE A 36 -53.52 10.53 18.18
C PHE A 36 -55.05 10.66 18.19
N THR A 37 -55.57 11.56 17.37
CA THR A 37 -57.00 11.56 17.00
C THR A 37 -57.35 10.26 16.26
N CYS A 38 -58.61 9.81 16.32
CA CYS A 38 -59.04 8.58 15.64
C CYS A 38 -58.66 8.56 14.14
N LYS A 39 -58.62 9.73 13.50
CA LYS A 39 -58.18 9.88 12.10
C LYS A 39 -56.68 9.67 11.92
N GLU A 40 -55.84 10.11 12.85
CA GLU A 40 -54.38 9.89 12.80
C GLU A 40 -54.03 8.42 13.03
N GLU A 41 -54.78 7.74 13.89
CA GLU A 41 -54.64 6.29 14.07
C GLU A 41 -55.09 5.51 12.82
N GLU A 42 -56.18 5.93 12.16
CA GLU A 42 -56.59 5.39 10.85
C GLU A 42 -55.52 5.63 9.78
N ILE A 43 -54.92 6.83 9.71
CA ILE A 43 -53.84 7.14 8.78
C ILE A 43 -52.62 6.25 9.03
N LEU A 44 -52.26 6.05 10.30
CA LEU A 44 -51.14 5.19 10.67
C LEU A 44 -51.41 3.72 10.29
N ASN A 45 -52.62 3.23 10.52
CA ASN A 45 -53.05 1.90 10.11
C ASN A 45 -53.07 1.73 8.58
N LEU A 46 -53.46 2.75 7.84
CA LEU A 46 -53.39 2.74 6.37
C LEU A 46 -51.94 2.77 5.88
N ALA A 47 -51.06 3.53 6.52
CA ALA A 47 -49.64 3.61 6.18
C ALA A 47 -48.93 2.27 6.40
N THR A 48 -49.15 1.61 7.54
CA THR A 48 -48.59 0.28 7.84
C THR A 48 -49.13 -0.77 6.86
N ARG A 49 -50.42 -0.70 6.51
CA ARG A 49 -51.01 -1.59 5.50
C ARG A 49 -50.45 -1.37 4.10
N LEU A 50 -50.21 -0.12 3.70
CA LEU A 50 -49.54 0.19 2.44
C LEU A 50 -48.12 -0.35 2.41
N GLU A 51 -47.40 -0.28 3.52
CA GLU A 51 -46.04 -0.81 3.61
C GLU A 51 -46.02 -2.35 3.51
N LEU A 52 -46.96 -3.03 4.17
CA LEU A 52 -47.17 -4.47 4.02
C LEU A 52 -47.49 -4.87 2.58
N LEU A 53 -48.40 -4.15 1.91
CA LEU A 53 -48.73 -4.39 0.50
C LEU A 53 -47.52 -4.18 -0.41
N LYS A 54 -46.72 -3.12 -0.19
CA LYS A 54 -45.46 -2.90 -0.93
C LYS A 54 -44.46 -4.05 -0.71
N LYS A 55 -44.40 -4.62 0.50
CA LYS A 55 -43.56 -5.79 0.79
C LYS A 55 -44.08 -7.03 0.06
N GLN A 56 -45.38 -7.28 0.07
CA GLN A 56 -46.02 -8.39 -0.65
C GLN A 56 -45.78 -8.28 -2.16
N ILE A 57 -45.95 -7.09 -2.75
CA ILE A 57 -45.67 -6.86 -4.18
C ILE A 57 -44.21 -7.19 -4.50
N ARG A 58 -43.24 -6.75 -3.69
CA ARG A 58 -41.83 -7.09 -3.90
C ARG A 58 -41.57 -8.59 -3.85
N VAL A 59 -42.17 -9.30 -2.90
CA VAL A 59 -42.04 -10.76 -2.78
C VAL A 59 -42.65 -11.44 -4.01
N LEU A 60 -43.85 -11.04 -4.42
CA LEU A 60 -44.52 -11.61 -5.59
C LEU A 60 -43.71 -11.36 -6.88
N GLN A 61 -43.22 -10.15 -7.09
CA GLN A 61 -42.35 -9.80 -8.22
C GLN A 61 -41.09 -10.67 -8.24
N TYR A 62 -40.45 -10.86 -7.09
CA TYR A 62 -39.28 -11.73 -6.98
C TYR A 62 -39.63 -13.21 -7.30
N THR A 63 -40.74 -13.72 -6.77
CA THR A 63 -41.16 -15.10 -7.06
C THR A 63 -41.53 -15.32 -8.52
N LEU A 64 -42.13 -14.33 -9.16
CA LEU A 64 -42.53 -14.38 -10.57
C LEU A 64 -41.28 -14.32 -11.46
N GLN A 65 -40.32 -13.44 -11.15
CA GLN A 65 -39.04 -13.38 -11.84
C GLN A 65 -38.25 -14.69 -11.70
N ARG A 66 -38.27 -15.30 -10.52
CA ARG A 66 -37.66 -16.62 -10.27
C ARG A 66 -38.32 -17.72 -11.12
N LYS A 67 -39.65 -17.74 -11.22
CA LYS A 67 -40.38 -18.71 -12.06
C LYS A 67 -40.03 -18.54 -13.54
N ILE A 68 -40.01 -17.31 -14.05
CA ILE A 68 -39.61 -17.03 -15.43
C ILE A 68 -38.18 -17.53 -15.69
N CYS A 69 -37.24 -17.33 -14.76
CA CYS A 69 -35.87 -17.84 -14.92
C CYS A 69 -35.79 -19.37 -14.90
N LEU A 70 -36.62 -20.05 -14.11
CA LEU A 70 -36.65 -21.51 -14.03
C LEU A 70 -37.31 -22.13 -15.27
N GLU A 71 -38.42 -21.57 -15.75
CA GLU A 71 -39.08 -22.00 -16.99
C GLU A 71 -38.17 -21.82 -18.21
N HIS A 72 -37.35 -20.76 -18.24
CA HIS A 72 -36.35 -20.55 -19.29
C HIS A 72 -35.20 -21.57 -19.24
N PHE A 73 -34.87 -22.08 -18.04
CA PHE A 73 -33.83 -23.09 -17.83
C PHE A 73 -34.29 -24.49 -18.25
N GLU A 74 -35.54 -24.86 -17.97
CA GLU A 74 -36.12 -26.15 -18.40
C GLU A 74 -36.37 -26.22 -19.91
N SER A 75 -36.50 -25.08 -20.61
CA SER A 75 -36.65 -25.06 -22.07
C SER A 75 -35.32 -25.10 -22.86
N SER A 76 -34.17 -25.01 -22.18
CA SER A 76 -32.85 -24.89 -22.80
C SER A 76 -31.98 -26.10 -22.50
N ASP A 77 -32.49 -27.30 -22.76
CA ASP A 77 -31.63 -28.46 -22.98
C ASP A 77 -30.84 -28.21 -24.27
N LEU A 78 -29.57 -27.79 -24.11
CA LEU A 78 -28.39 -28.06 -24.95
C LEU A 78 -27.31 -27.00 -24.65
N ASP A 79 -26.16 -27.48 -24.14
CA ASP A 79 -24.86 -26.80 -23.98
C ASP A 79 -24.62 -25.96 -22.70
N GLY A 80 -24.52 -26.65 -21.55
CA GLY A 80 -24.33 -26.05 -20.22
C GLY A 80 -23.05 -25.24 -20.03
N GLU A 81 -21.96 -25.51 -20.76
CA GLU A 81 -20.67 -24.83 -20.57
C GLU A 81 -20.65 -23.39 -21.15
N ASN A 82 -21.37 -23.18 -22.25
CA ASN A 82 -21.50 -21.88 -22.92
C ASN A 82 -22.50 -20.95 -22.18
N VAL A 83 -23.54 -21.53 -21.57
CA VAL A 83 -24.52 -20.78 -20.77
C VAL A 83 -23.94 -20.37 -19.42
N GLU A 84 -23.16 -21.24 -18.76
CA GLU A 84 -22.49 -20.93 -17.48
C GLU A 84 -21.51 -19.76 -17.64
N THR A 85 -20.65 -19.81 -18.67
CA THR A 85 -19.69 -18.73 -18.99
C THR A 85 -20.40 -17.41 -19.35
N SER A 86 -21.50 -17.46 -20.12
CA SER A 86 -22.33 -16.29 -20.43
C SER A 86 -23.01 -15.70 -19.17
N LEU A 87 -23.44 -16.53 -18.23
CA LEU A 87 -24.05 -16.11 -16.97
C LEU A 87 -23.02 -15.51 -16.01
N GLU A 88 -21.81 -16.07 -15.96
CA GLU A 88 -20.70 -15.53 -15.18
C GLU A 88 -20.27 -14.15 -15.68
N GLU A 89 -20.14 -13.97 -17.00
CA GLU A 89 -19.84 -12.67 -17.61
C GLU A 89 -20.93 -11.64 -17.30
N ARG A 90 -22.21 -12.02 -17.46
CA ARG A 90 -23.34 -11.15 -17.12
C ARG A 90 -23.40 -10.82 -15.63
N ASN A 91 -23.04 -11.74 -14.75
CA ASN A 91 -22.95 -11.50 -13.31
C ASN A 91 -21.78 -10.57 -12.97
N LYS A 92 -20.64 -10.71 -13.64
CA LYS A 92 -19.49 -9.83 -13.49
C LYS A 92 -19.82 -8.40 -13.93
N GLU A 93 -20.53 -8.25 -15.05
CA GLU A 93 -21.02 -6.96 -15.54
C GLU A 93 -22.02 -6.34 -14.56
N LYS A 94 -23.03 -7.10 -14.10
CA LYS A 94 -23.99 -6.61 -13.09
C LYS A 94 -23.31 -6.20 -11.78
N LYS A 95 -22.30 -6.95 -11.33
CA LYS A 95 -21.50 -6.59 -10.14
C LYS A 95 -20.73 -5.29 -10.36
N SER A 96 -20.15 -5.07 -11.54
CA SER A 96 -19.44 -3.82 -11.85
C SER A 96 -20.40 -2.63 -11.89
N VAL A 97 -21.55 -2.78 -12.54
CA VAL A 97 -22.60 -1.75 -12.60
C VAL A 97 -23.15 -1.44 -11.21
N TYR A 98 -23.41 -2.47 -10.39
CA TYR A 98 -23.87 -2.28 -9.03
C TYR A 98 -22.84 -1.55 -8.17
N ALA A 99 -21.55 -1.90 -8.29
CA ALA A 99 -20.47 -1.20 -7.60
C ALA A 99 -20.43 0.28 -8.01
N ALA A 100 -20.53 0.57 -9.31
CA ALA A 100 -20.56 1.95 -9.82
C ALA A 100 -21.81 2.73 -9.37
N LEU A 101 -22.98 2.08 -9.33
CA LEU A 101 -24.20 2.71 -8.84
C LEU A 101 -24.13 2.97 -7.33
N ASN A 102 -23.57 2.03 -6.57
CA ASN A 102 -23.42 2.16 -5.12
C ASN A 102 -22.45 3.29 -4.77
N THR A 103 -21.33 3.41 -5.48
CA THR A 103 -20.42 4.55 -5.30
C THR A 103 -21.10 5.88 -5.66
N LYS A 104 -21.86 5.93 -6.76
CA LYS A 104 -22.64 7.11 -7.15
C LYS A 104 -23.67 7.50 -6.09
N ASN A 105 -24.44 6.55 -5.57
CA ASN A 105 -25.43 6.80 -4.52
C ASN A 105 -24.75 7.29 -3.24
N ARG A 106 -23.66 6.65 -2.82
CA ARG A 106 -22.89 7.09 -1.64
C ARG A 106 -22.37 8.52 -1.79
N VAL A 107 -21.90 8.89 -2.97
CA VAL A 107 -21.47 10.27 -3.26
C VAL A 107 -22.65 11.23 -3.18
N LYS A 108 -23.81 10.85 -3.74
CA LYS A 108 -25.03 11.66 -3.69
C LYS A 108 -25.50 11.88 -2.25
N ASP A 109 -25.56 10.82 -1.43
CA ASP A 109 -26.02 10.90 -0.04
C ASP A 109 -25.10 11.81 0.79
N LYS A 110 -23.78 11.69 0.59
CA LYS A 110 -22.81 12.60 1.21
C LYS A 110 -22.94 14.04 0.72
N ALA A 111 -23.25 14.24 -0.56
CA ALA A 111 -23.47 15.58 -1.10
C ALA A 111 -24.71 16.23 -0.47
N THR A 112 -25.81 15.48 -0.31
CA THR A 112 -27.02 15.98 0.37
C THR A 112 -26.75 16.31 1.83
N GLU A 113 -26.07 15.43 2.57
CA GLU A 113 -25.66 15.67 3.96
C GLU A 113 -24.79 16.94 4.08
N ASN A 114 -23.81 17.11 3.20
CA ASN A 114 -22.98 18.31 3.15
C ASN A 114 -23.77 19.58 2.83
N THR A 115 -24.77 19.52 1.95
CA THR A 115 -25.60 20.69 1.64
C THR A 115 -26.47 21.11 2.82
N GLU A 116 -26.98 20.15 3.60
CA GLU A 116 -27.75 20.43 4.82
C GLU A 116 -26.86 21.03 5.90
N ALA A 117 -25.70 20.42 6.18
CA ALA A 117 -24.72 20.95 7.11
C ALA A 117 -24.23 22.34 6.70
N GLY A 118 -23.97 22.55 5.41
CA GLY A 118 -23.57 23.84 4.84
C GLY A 118 -24.61 24.93 5.06
N ARG A 119 -25.91 24.62 4.95
CA ARG A 119 -26.99 25.57 5.21
C ARG A 119 -26.97 26.06 6.66
N VAL A 120 -26.78 25.17 7.63
CA VAL A 120 -26.72 25.50 9.06
C VAL A 120 -25.51 26.39 9.34
N ILE A 121 -24.35 26.04 8.78
CA ILE A 121 -23.11 26.82 8.92
C ILE A 121 -23.28 28.23 8.34
N MET A 122 -23.82 28.34 7.12
CA MET A 122 -24.07 29.64 6.48
C MET A 122 -25.06 30.49 7.28
N ALA A 123 -26.15 29.90 7.77
CA ALA A 123 -27.11 30.60 8.62
C ALA A 123 -26.46 31.13 9.90
N SER A 124 -25.53 30.38 10.50
CA SER A 124 -24.82 30.80 11.71
C SER A 124 -23.74 31.86 11.49
N LEU A 125 -23.10 31.87 10.33
CA LEU A 125 -22.05 32.83 9.98
C LEU A 125 -22.63 34.20 9.58
N PHE A 126 -23.81 34.21 8.97
CA PHE A 126 -24.45 35.40 8.37
C PHE A 126 -25.77 35.80 9.05
N SER A 127 -25.98 35.42 10.30
CA SER A 127 -27.14 35.84 11.09
C SER A 127 -27.12 37.36 11.34
N GLU A 128 -28.15 38.09 10.87
CA GLU A 128 -28.27 39.55 10.97
C GLU A 128 -28.70 40.06 12.38
N GLY A 129 -28.47 39.27 13.44
CA GLY A 129 -28.89 39.58 14.82
C GLY A 129 -27.74 39.67 15.84
N ASN A 130 -28.09 39.96 17.10
CA ASN A 130 -27.14 39.85 18.22
C ASN A 130 -26.69 38.40 18.36
N LYS A 131 -25.39 38.15 18.15
CA LYS A 131 -24.80 36.80 18.23
C LYS A 131 -25.14 36.14 19.55
N THR A 132 -25.90 35.06 19.47
CA THR A 132 -26.20 34.23 20.64
C THR A 132 -24.93 33.50 21.09
N SER A 133 -24.82 33.14 22.38
CA SER A 133 -23.69 32.35 22.90
C SER A 133 -23.47 31.05 22.11
N TYR A 134 -24.52 30.50 21.51
CA TYR A 134 -24.49 29.31 20.67
C TYR A 134 -23.81 29.54 19.31
N GLU A 135 -24.09 30.66 18.64
CA GLU A 135 -23.43 31.04 17.38
C GLU A 135 -21.93 31.33 17.58
N SER A 136 -21.53 31.85 18.74
CA SER A 136 -20.11 32.04 19.08
C SER A 136 -19.38 30.71 19.23
N CYS A 137 -19.96 29.75 19.97
CA CYS A 137 -19.42 28.40 20.14
C CYS A 137 -19.32 27.67 18.79
N LEU A 138 -20.36 27.75 17.95
CA LEU A 138 -20.35 27.13 16.63
C LEU A 138 -19.26 27.71 15.72
N ASN A 139 -19.01 29.03 15.78
CA ASN A 139 -17.92 29.67 15.04
C ASN A 139 -16.53 29.19 15.50
N GLU A 140 -16.32 29.01 16.80
CA GLU A 140 -15.07 28.43 17.32
C GLU A 140 -14.86 26.99 16.81
N MET A 141 -15.92 26.18 16.80
CA MET A 141 -15.86 24.81 16.24
C MET A 141 -15.57 24.80 14.73
N ILE A 142 -16.15 25.73 13.97
CA ILE A 142 -15.87 25.90 12.54
C ILE A 142 -14.39 26.26 12.33
N ASN A 143 -13.86 27.20 13.10
CA ASN A 143 -12.46 27.59 13.01
C ASN A 143 -11.51 26.42 13.38
N GLN A 144 -11.82 25.65 14.42
CA GLN A 144 -11.05 24.46 14.79
C GLN A 144 -11.06 23.43 13.66
N ARG A 145 -12.24 23.17 13.07
CA ARG A 145 -12.36 22.29 11.91
C ARG A 145 -11.49 22.77 10.75
N ASP A 146 -11.51 24.06 10.44
CA ASP A 146 -10.78 24.62 9.32
C ASP A 146 -9.25 24.54 9.53
N ILE A 147 -8.77 24.72 10.76
CA ILE A 147 -7.37 24.48 11.14
C ILE A 147 -6.99 23.01 10.91
N LEU A 148 -7.83 22.07 11.37
CA LEU A 148 -7.58 20.64 11.21
C LEU A 148 -7.59 20.22 9.74
N VAL A 149 -8.53 20.74 8.95
CA VAL A 149 -8.64 20.48 7.50
C VAL A 149 -7.42 21.04 6.77
N SER A 150 -6.97 22.24 7.11
CA SER A 150 -5.76 22.83 6.54
C SER A 150 -4.52 21.97 6.85
N GLY A 151 -4.37 21.52 8.10
CA GLY A 151 -3.31 20.61 8.50
C GLY A 151 -3.37 19.28 7.75
N PHE A 152 -4.56 18.69 7.61
CA PHE A 152 -4.77 17.47 6.85
C PHE A 152 -4.40 17.64 5.37
N LEU A 153 -4.83 18.72 4.72
CA LEU A 153 -4.51 19.01 3.32
C LEU A 153 -3.01 19.14 3.10
N LYS A 154 -2.31 19.80 4.02
CA LYS A 154 -0.84 19.90 3.98
C LYS A 154 -0.19 18.52 4.05
N SER A 155 -0.55 17.71 5.04
CA SER A 155 -0.02 16.33 5.17
C SER A 155 -0.35 15.46 3.96
N HIS A 156 -1.55 15.63 3.38
CA HIS A 156 -1.95 14.91 2.17
C HIS A 156 -1.10 15.32 0.96
N GLN A 157 -0.79 16.62 0.82
CA GLN A 157 0.09 17.11 -0.24
C GLN A 157 1.52 16.61 -0.08
N GLU A 158 2.04 16.57 1.14
CA GLU A 158 3.35 15.97 1.45
C GLU A 158 3.36 14.47 1.09
N LEU A 159 2.30 13.73 1.43
CA LEU A 159 2.13 12.33 1.06
C LEU A 159 2.14 12.14 -0.47
N LEU A 160 1.41 12.95 -1.21
CA LEU A 160 1.42 12.90 -2.68
C LEU A 160 2.82 13.18 -3.25
N GLY A 161 3.57 14.12 -2.66
CA GLY A 161 4.97 14.39 -3.00
C GLY A 161 5.84 13.15 -2.82
N THR A 162 5.81 12.53 -1.63
CA THR A 162 6.58 11.30 -1.35
C THR A 162 6.18 10.13 -2.26
N GLN A 163 4.89 10.02 -2.61
CA GLN A 163 4.42 8.98 -3.52
C GLN A 163 4.98 9.18 -4.94
N TYR A 164 5.04 10.43 -5.41
CA TYR A 164 5.65 10.76 -6.70
C TYR A 164 7.16 10.44 -6.72
N GLU A 165 7.88 10.79 -5.65
CA GLU A 165 9.30 10.44 -5.48
C GLU A 165 9.51 8.93 -5.49
N LEU A 166 8.67 8.16 -4.79
CA LEU A 166 8.73 6.71 -4.75
C LEU A 166 8.50 6.09 -6.14
N ILE A 167 7.55 6.63 -6.92
CA ILE A 167 7.30 6.20 -8.29
C ILE A 167 8.54 6.46 -9.17
N ASN A 168 9.16 7.64 -9.05
CA ASN A 168 10.37 7.97 -9.80
C ASN A 168 11.53 7.07 -9.39
N LEU A 169 11.74 6.82 -8.10
CA LEU A 169 12.76 5.91 -7.60
C LEU A 169 12.57 4.49 -8.16
N LYS A 170 11.32 3.98 -8.17
CA LYS A 170 10.99 2.69 -8.77
C LYS A 170 11.36 2.64 -10.26
N LYS A 171 11.07 3.69 -11.02
CA LYS A 171 11.47 3.78 -12.43
C LYS A 171 13.00 3.72 -12.58
N THR A 172 13.74 4.49 -11.77
CA THR A 172 15.20 4.49 -11.78
C THR A 172 15.77 3.11 -11.45
N VAL A 173 15.23 2.43 -10.44
CA VAL A 173 15.64 1.07 -10.06
C VAL A 173 15.41 0.08 -11.22
N ILE A 174 14.29 0.17 -11.93
CA ILE A 174 14.03 -0.67 -13.11
C ILE A 174 15.08 -0.43 -14.19
N VAL A 175 15.40 0.83 -14.50
CA VAL A 175 16.45 1.17 -15.48
C VAL A 175 17.80 0.60 -15.06
N ARG A 176 18.19 0.76 -13.79
CA ARG A 176 19.44 0.18 -13.27
C ARG A 176 19.47 -1.34 -13.33
N HIS A 177 18.35 -2.02 -13.09
CA HIS A 177 18.27 -3.47 -13.26
C HIS A 177 18.43 -3.90 -14.72
N ILE A 178 17.89 -3.12 -15.67
CA ILE A 178 18.08 -3.38 -17.11
C ILE A 178 19.56 -3.22 -17.48
N GLU A 179 20.19 -2.12 -17.07
CA GLU A 179 21.64 -1.89 -17.29
C GLU A 179 22.49 -3.01 -16.69
N ASN A 180 22.22 -3.42 -15.46
CA ASN A 180 22.95 -4.51 -14.80
C ASN A 180 22.78 -5.84 -15.55
N ARG A 181 21.57 -6.15 -16.06
CA ARG A 181 21.36 -7.31 -16.92
C ARG A 181 22.16 -7.25 -18.23
N ILE A 182 22.29 -6.07 -18.84
CA ILE A 182 23.10 -5.88 -20.05
C ILE A 182 24.58 -6.11 -19.72
N LEU A 183 25.09 -5.53 -18.63
CA LEU A 183 26.47 -5.74 -18.19
C LEU A 183 26.75 -7.20 -17.88
N MET A 184 25.84 -7.89 -17.18
CA MET A 184 25.98 -9.33 -16.91
C MET A 184 25.99 -10.17 -18.20
N LYS A 185 25.20 -9.79 -19.22
CA LYS A 185 25.28 -10.43 -20.53
C LYS A 185 26.65 -10.21 -21.18
N GLN A 186 27.18 -8.99 -21.15
CA GLN A 186 28.51 -8.69 -21.68
C GLN A 186 29.61 -9.47 -20.95
N ILE A 187 29.56 -9.55 -19.61
CA ILE A 187 30.48 -10.36 -18.81
C ILE A 187 30.38 -11.83 -19.21
N ASN A 188 29.16 -12.36 -19.33
CA ASN A 188 28.95 -13.73 -19.77
C ASN A 188 29.44 -13.96 -21.20
N GLU A 189 29.30 -13.01 -22.12
CA GLU A 189 29.89 -13.07 -23.47
C GLU A 189 31.42 -13.06 -23.43
N PHE A 190 32.05 -12.31 -22.53
CA PHE A 190 33.51 -12.34 -22.35
C PHE A 190 34.00 -13.67 -21.76
N ILE A 191 33.26 -14.25 -20.81
CA ILE A 191 33.59 -15.54 -20.19
C ILE A 191 33.29 -16.71 -21.14
N SER A 192 32.21 -16.62 -21.92
CA SER A 192 31.77 -17.69 -22.82
C SER A 192 32.43 -17.65 -24.19
N LYS A 193 33.05 -16.52 -24.59
CA LYS A 193 33.99 -16.52 -25.70
C LYS A 193 35.17 -17.41 -25.28
N PRO A 194 35.33 -18.60 -25.86
CA PRO A 194 36.55 -19.36 -25.61
C PRO A 194 37.71 -18.48 -26.05
N ILE A 195 38.80 -18.49 -25.30
CA ILE A 195 40.06 -17.84 -25.67
C ILE A 195 40.62 -18.63 -26.87
N THR A 196 39.96 -18.55 -28.04
CA THR A 196 40.25 -19.33 -29.25
C THR A 196 41.34 -18.71 -30.11
N LYS A 197 42.12 -17.78 -29.56
CA LYS A 197 43.32 -17.26 -30.24
C LYS A 197 44.63 -17.45 -29.47
N TYR A 198 44.62 -18.12 -28.33
CA TYR A 198 45.85 -18.44 -27.56
C TYR A 198 45.97 -19.90 -27.09
N TYR A 199 45.04 -20.77 -27.49
CA TYR A 199 45.08 -22.20 -27.17
C TYR A 199 45.03 -23.04 -28.44
N GLU A 200 45.99 -22.84 -29.33
CA GLU A 200 46.41 -23.92 -30.22
C GLU A 200 47.38 -24.80 -29.41
N ASN A 201 47.04 -26.08 -29.23
CA ASN A 201 47.77 -27.16 -28.53
C ASN A 201 47.87 -27.11 -26.99
N PRO A 202 46.88 -27.67 -26.26
CA PRO A 202 46.98 -27.89 -24.81
C PRO A 202 48.11 -28.85 -24.37
N GLU A 203 48.61 -29.71 -25.26
CA GLU A 203 49.74 -30.61 -24.94
C GLU A 203 51.11 -29.89 -24.93
N ASN A 204 51.29 -28.84 -25.75
CA ASN A 204 52.54 -28.06 -25.76
C ASN A 204 52.63 -27.12 -24.57
N ASN A 205 51.51 -26.50 -24.18
CA ASN A 205 51.49 -25.51 -23.09
C ASN A 205 51.74 -26.16 -21.71
N GLN A 206 51.32 -27.41 -21.47
CA GLN A 206 51.65 -28.08 -20.21
C GLN A 206 53.15 -28.40 -20.09
N ALA A 207 53.79 -28.84 -21.18
CA ALA A 207 55.23 -29.08 -21.19
C ALA A 207 56.01 -27.77 -21.00
N GLU A 208 55.58 -26.69 -21.64
CA GLU A 208 56.20 -25.37 -21.53
C GLU A 208 56.01 -24.75 -20.13
N ILE A 209 54.82 -24.88 -19.53
CA ILE A 209 54.57 -24.45 -18.14
C ILE A 209 55.41 -25.26 -17.15
N LEU A 210 55.57 -26.57 -17.37
CA LEU A 210 56.43 -27.41 -16.54
C LEU A 210 57.91 -27.04 -16.71
N GLN A 211 58.38 -26.78 -17.93
CA GLN A 211 59.72 -26.28 -18.17
C GLN A 211 59.96 -24.92 -17.52
N LEU A 212 59.00 -24.00 -17.58
CA LEU A 212 59.09 -22.70 -16.91
C LEU A 212 59.16 -22.85 -15.37
N LYS A 213 58.39 -23.78 -14.78
CA LYS A 213 58.48 -24.09 -13.34
C LYS A 213 59.83 -24.68 -12.97
N VAL A 214 60.37 -25.59 -13.78
CA VAL A 214 61.71 -26.17 -13.58
C VAL A 214 62.78 -25.09 -13.71
N ASN A 215 62.66 -24.20 -14.69
CA ASN A 215 63.61 -23.10 -14.89
C ASN A 215 63.55 -22.08 -13.74
N LEU A 216 62.36 -21.77 -13.22
CA LEU A 216 62.18 -20.86 -12.08
C LEU A 216 62.78 -21.46 -10.81
N THR A 217 62.50 -22.73 -10.52
CA THR A 217 63.10 -23.43 -9.36
C THR A 217 64.62 -23.53 -9.47
N ASN A 218 65.15 -23.79 -10.67
CA ASN A 218 66.59 -23.80 -10.92
C ASN A 218 67.23 -22.39 -10.82
N ALA A 219 66.54 -21.35 -11.27
CA ALA A 219 67.00 -19.97 -11.09
C ALA A 219 67.00 -19.56 -9.61
N ARG A 220 65.98 -19.98 -8.85
CA ARG A 220 65.90 -19.76 -7.41
C ARG A 220 67.03 -20.47 -6.66
N SER A 221 67.28 -21.75 -6.96
CA SER A 221 68.36 -22.50 -6.33
C SER A 221 69.74 -21.92 -6.67
N LYS A 222 69.99 -21.53 -7.93
CA LYS A 222 71.22 -20.84 -8.32
C LYS A 222 71.40 -19.52 -7.58
N ARG A 223 70.33 -18.74 -7.43
CA ARG A 223 70.35 -17.48 -6.67
C ARG A 223 70.68 -17.73 -5.19
N GLU A 224 70.06 -18.74 -4.58
CA GLU A 224 70.34 -19.12 -3.18
C GLU A 224 71.79 -19.59 -2.98
N ILE A 225 72.34 -20.37 -3.93
CA ILE A 225 73.75 -20.77 -3.90
C ILE A 225 74.67 -19.56 -3.97
N VAL A 226 74.43 -18.65 -4.92
CA VAL A 226 75.25 -17.42 -5.07
C VAL A 226 75.13 -16.54 -3.82
N ARG A 227 73.93 -16.39 -3.26
CA ARG A 227 73.68 -15.68 -1.99
C ARG A 227 74.55 -16.26 -0.87
N ASN A 228 74.49 -17.57 -0.67
CA ASN A 228 75.23 -18.25 0.40
C ASN A 228 76.75 -18.18 0.21
N VAL A 229 77.23 -18.30 -1.03
CA VAL A 229 78.66 -18.19 -1.36
C VAL A 229 79.16 -16.77 -1.14
N LEU A 230 78.42 -15.74 -1.57
CA LEU A 230 78.79 -14.35 -1.35
C LEU A 230 78.78 -13.99 0.14
N GLN A 231 77.76 -14.43 0.87
CA GLN A 231 77.68 -14.26 2.32
C GLN A 231 78.87 -14.95 3.02
N GLY A 232 79.19 -16.19 2.63
CA GLY A 232 80.35 -16.91 3.13
C GLY A 232 81.66 -16.19 2.84
N LEU A 233 81.88 -15.75 1.60
CA LEU A 233 83.09 -15.01 1.20
C LEU A 233 83.24 -13.71 1.99
N ILE A 234 82.17 -12.93 2.16
CA ILE A 234 82.23 -11.67 2.91
C ILE A 234 82.58 -11.96 4.37
N LEU A 235 81.90 -12.91 5.02
CA LEU A 235 82.14 -13.26 6.42
C LEU A 235 83.52 -13.90 6.66
N GLU A 236 83.99 -14.75 5.76
CA GLU A 236 85.28 -15.45 5.87
C GLU A 236 86.47 -14.60 5.42
N SER A 237 86.25 -13.52 4.67
CA SER A 237 87.32 -12.61 4.22
C SER A 237 87.97 -11.81 5.35
N GLY A 238 87.34 -11.75 6.54
CA GLY A 238 87.82 -10.96 7.67
C GLY A 238 87.78 -9.44 7.46
N VAL A 239 87.09 -8.97 6.41
CA VAL A 239 86.84 -7.54 6.15
C VAL A 239 85.70 -7.06 7.04
N GLU A 240 85.84 -5.88 7.65
CA GLU A 240 84.80 -5.23 8.44
C GLU A 240 83.69 -4.69 7.52
N TRP A 241 82.78 -5.58 7.10
CA TRP A 241 81.73 -5.31 6.12
C TRP A 241 80.59 -4.43 6.64
N ALA A 242 80.51 -4.20 7.96
CA ALA A 242 79.50 -3.36 8.59
C ALA A 242 79.77 -1.86 8.40
N ASP A 243 81.04 -1.46 8.27
CA ASP A 243 81.45 -0.06 8.12
C ASP A 243 81.58 0.38 6.66
N ASP A 244 81.60 -0.56 5.71
CA ASP A 244 81.59 -0.29 4.27
C ASP A 244 80.14 -0.30 3.74
N GLU A 245 79.66 0.86 3.31
CA GLU A 245 78.32 1.07 2.76
C GLU A 245 77.99 0.14 1.59
N HIS A 246 78.97 -0.23 0.77
CA HIS A 246 78.77 -1.13 -0.37
C HIS A 246 78.61 -2.59 0.06
N LEU A 247 79.42 -3.04 1.02
CA LEU A 247 79.33 -4.41 1.57
C LEU A 247 78.11 -4.58 2.46
N LEU A 248 77.74 -3.57 3.23
CA LEU A 248 76.54 -3.54 4.05
C LEU A 248 75.28 -3.65 3.17
N ASN A 249 75.19 -2.85 2.10
CA ASN A 249 74.08 -2.93 1.15
C ASN A 249 74.00 -4.30 0.47
N LEU A 250 75.14 -4.87 0.08
CA LEU A 250 75.18 -6.22 -0.48
C LEU A 250 74.69 -7.26 0.52
N MET A 251 75.08 -7.18 1.79
CA MET A 251 74.60 -8.10 2.83
C MET A 251 73.11 -7.95 3.15
N LEU A 252 72.58 -6.73 3.11
CA LEU A 252 71.14 -6.48 3.29
C LEU A 252 70.32 -7.05 2.12
N VAL A 253 70.76 -6.82 0.88
CA VAL A 253 70.13 -7.37 -0.33
C VAL A 253 70.22 -8.90 -0.39
N ILE A 254 71.31 -9.45 0.12
CA ILE A 254 71.45 -10.89 0.36
C ILE A 254 70.46 -11.31 1.45
N GLY A 255 70.31 -10.57 2.55
CA GLY A 255 69.49 -10.89 3.73
C GLY A 255 67.98 -10.93 3.51
N GLU A 256 67.41 -10.08 2.65
CA GLU A 256 65.96 -9.99 2.44
C GLU A 256 65.37 -11.20 1.71
N GLU A 257 64.42 -11.88 2.36
CA GLU A 257 63.55 -12.88 1.72
C GLU A 257 62.37 -12.15 1.02
N LEU A 258 62.10 -12.50 -0.24
CA LEU A 258 60.90 -12.11 -0.99
C LEU A 258 59.87 -13.25 -1.00
#